data_AF-A0AA43ZEU0-F1
#
_entry.id   AF-A0AA43ZEU0-F1
#
_cell.length_a   1.000
_cell.length_b   1.000
_cell.length_c   1.000
_cell.angle_alpha   90.00
_cell.angle_beta   90.00
_cell.angle_gamma   90.00
#
_symmetry.space_group_name_H-M   'P 1'
#
loop_
_entity.id
_entity.type
_entity.pdbx_description
1 polymer ?
#
loop_
_entity_poly.entity_id
_entity_poly.type
_entity_poly.pdbx_seq_one_letter_code
_entity_poly.pdbx_strand_id
1 'polypeptide(L)' 'MRKLISVVLVAVLAATAFIGLRWYRYVSNTSSPYDEVGIEINSRLPASLSKWGCDKLHVTFGNVPPPYGCGSTDGNTWR' A
#
# COMPACT_ATOMS: atom_id res chain seq x y z
N MET A 1 -26.63 13.56 18.92
CA MET A 1 -26.58 13.48 17.44
C MET A 1 -25.37 14.20 16.86
N ARG A 2 -25.30 15.55 16.82
CA ARG A 2 -24.20 16.30 16.16
C ARG A 2 -22.79 15.93 16.66
N LYS A 3 -22.59 15.85 17.98
CA LYS A 3 -21.29 15.49 18.58
C LYS A 3 -20.85 14.07 18.21
N LEU A 4 -21.77 13.10 18.15
CA LEU A 4 -21.47 11.72 17.76
C LEU A 4 -21.05 11.62 16.29
N ILE A 5 -21.78 12.31 15.40
CA ILE A 5 -21.43 12.38 13.98
C ILE A 5 -20.05 13.00 13.80
N SER A 6 -19.75 14.10 14.50
CA SER A 6 -18.43 14.73 14.46
C SER A 6 -17.31 13.80 14.94
N VAL A 7 -17.53 13.06 16.02
CA VAL A 7 -16.54 12.09 16.54
C VAL A 7 -16.31 10.96 15.54
N VAL A 8 -17.37 10.39 14.97
CA VAL A 8 -17.25 9.33 13.96
C VAL A 8 -16.52 9.84 12.72
N LEU A 9 -16.85 11.04 12.24
CA LEU A 9 -16.17 11.65 11.09
C LEU A 9 -14.67 11.82 11.36
N VAL A 10 -14.30 12.37 12.52
CA VAL A 10 -12.89 12.54 12.90
C VAL A 10 -12.17 11.20 12.99
N ALA A 11 -12.81 10.18 13.56
CA ALA A 11 -12.24 8.84 13.65
C ALA A 11 -11.99 8.22 12.27
N VAL A 12 -12.94 8.35 11.34
CA VAL A 12 -12.81 7.85 9.95
C VAL A 12 -11.69 8.58 9.21
N LEU A 13 -11.60 9.90 9.36
CA LEU A 13 -10.54 10.70 8.76
C LEU A 13 -9.16 10.32 9.31
N ALA A 14 -9.05 10.16 10.63
CA ALA A 14 -7.81 9.74 11.28
C ALA A 14 -7.37 8.35 10.82
N ALA A 15 -8.29 7.38 10.77
CA ALA A 15 -8.01 6.04 10.28
C ALA A 15 -7.55 6.05 8.82
N THR A 16 -8.25 6.79 7.97
CA THR A 16 -7.91 6.90 6.54
C THR A 16 -6.53 7.54 6.35
N ALA A 17 -6.23 8.61 7.07
CA ALA A 17 -4.93 9.28 7.04
C ALA A 17 -3.81 8.34 7.53
N PHE A 18 -4.06 7.58 8.59
CA PHE A 18 -3.09 6.62 9.13
C PHE A 18 -2.79 5.49 8.15
N ILE A 19 -3.82 4.87 7.56
CA ILE A 19 -3.66 3.81 6.55
C ILE A 19 -2.93 4.34 5.32
N GLY A 20 -3.32 5.53 4.83
CA GLY A 20 -2.67 6.18 3.70
C GLY A 20 -1.19 6.47 3.95
N LEU A 21 -0.86 6.98 5.15
CA LEU A 21 0.53 7.22 5.54
C LEU A 21 1.33 5.91 5.64
N ARG A 22 0.74 4.85 6.19
CA ARG A 22 1.39 3.54 6.31
C ARG A 22 1.72 2.94 4.95
N TRP A 23 0.77 3.00 4.02
CA TRP A 23 0.97 2.59 2.64
C TRP A 23 2.02 3.44 1.92
N TYR A 24 1.93 4.76 2.04
CA TYR A 24 2.88 5.67 1.40
C TYR A 24 4.31 5.38 1.86
N ARG A 25 4.54 5.27 3.17
CA ARG A 25 5.85 4.90 3.72
C ARG A 25 6.35 3.56 3.22
N TYR A 26 5.46 2.57 3.07
CA TYR A 26 5.83 1.28 2.51
C TYR A 26 6.35 1.43 1.07
N VAL A 27 5.60 2.09 0.18
CA VAL A 27 5.98 2.15 -1.24
C VAL A 27 7.14 3.11 -1.52
N SER A 28 7.39 4.12 -0.67
CA SER A 28 8.42 5.15 -0.93
C SER A 28 9.67 5.04 -0.07
N ASN A 29 9.60 4.44 1.12
CA ASN A 29 10.65 4.52 2.14
C ASN A 29 10.90 3.19 2.90
N THR A 30 10.33 2.07 2.45
CA THR A 30 10.60 0.77 3.08
C THR A 30 12.04 0.30 2.81
N SER A 31 12.61 -0.45 3.74
CA SER A 31 13.88 -1.16 3.55
C SER A 31 13.70 -2.57 2.97
N SER A 32 12.46 -3.06 2.93
CA SER A 32 12.11 -4.40 2.42
C SER A 32 10.81 -4.36 1.61
N PRO A 33 10.74 -5.03 0.44
CA PRO A 33 9.49 -5.15 -0.30
C PRO A 33 8.50 -6.09 0.38
N TYR A 34 8.95 -6.92 1.33
CA TYR A 34 8.19 -7.98 2.00
C TYR A 34 7.57 -7.53 3.34
N ASP A 35 7.10 -6.30 3.40
CA ASP A 35 6.33 -5.79 4.54
C ASP A 35 4.86 -6.22 4.41
N GLU A 36 4.43 -7.18 5.23
CA GLU A 36 3.10 -7.79 5.15
C GLU A 36 1.95 -6.78 5.20
N VAL A 37 2.04 -5.78 6.08
CA VAL A 37 0.99 -4.76 6.22
C VAL A 37 0.98 -3.82 5.01
N GLY A 38 2.15 -3.45 4.52
CA GLY A 38 2.30 -2.65 3.31
C GLY A 38 1.74 -3.35 2.07
N ILE A 39 2.05 -4.64 1.93
CA ILE A 39 1.54 -5.53 0.88
C ILE A 39 0.02 -5.61 0.93
N GLU A 40 -0.53 -5.86 2.12
CA GLU A 40 -1.97 -6.01 2.31
C GLU A 40 -2.72 -4.73 1.92
N ILE A 41 -2.19 -3.56 2.31
CA ILE A 41 -2.81 -2.29 1.92
C ILE A 41 -2.66 -2.09 0.40
N ASN A 42 -1.47 -2.25 -0.16
CA ASN A 42 -1.22 -1.97 -1.58
C ASN A 42 -2.05 -2.89 -2.49
N SER A 43 -2.16 -4.18 -2.17
CA SER A 43 -2.90 -5.16 -2.97
C SER A 43 -4.41 -4.95 -2.98
N ARG A 44 -4.96 -4.25 -1.98
CA ARG A 44 -6.38 -3.92 -1.88
C ARG A 44 -6.75 -2.55 -2.44
N LEU A 45 -5.77 -1.71 -2.77
CA LEU A 45 -6.02 -0.42 -3.40
C LEU A 45 -6.53 -0.58 -4.84
N PRO A 46 -7.24 0.42 -5.38
CA PRO A 46 -7.61 0.47 -6.79
C PRO A 46 -6.40 0.22 -7.70
N ALA A 47 -6.63 -0.42 -8.84
CA ALA A 47 -5.58 -0.92 -9.73
C ALA A 47 -4.53 0.13 -10.11
N SER A 48 -4.93 1.39 -10.29
CA SER A 48 -4.01 2.50 -10.60
C SER A 48 -3.05 2.81 -9.45
N LEU A 49 -3.55 2.83 -8.20
CA LEU A 49 -2.75 3.10 -7.02
C LEU A 49 -1.86 1.91 -6.66
N SER A 50 -2.42 0.70 -6.73
CA SER A 50 -1.64 -0.51 -6.46
C SER A 50 -0.50 -0.69 -7.46
N LYS A 51 -0.76 -0.40 -8.76
CA LYS A 51 0.28 -0.38 -9.79
C LYS A 51 1.35 0.66 -9.49
N TRP A 52 0.96 1.90 -9.19
CA TRP A 52 1.94 2.95 -8.86
C TRP A 52 2.82 2.55 -7.67
N GLY A 53 2.23 1.93 -6.64
CA GLY A 53 2.98 1.41 -5.49
C GLY A 53 3.98 0.32 -5.89
N CYS A 54 3.57 -0.62 -6.74
CA CYS A 54 4.45 -1.64 -7.29
C CYS A 54 5.59 -1.04 -8.12
N ASP A 55 5.29 -0.06 -8.99
CA ASP A 55 6.30 0.62 -9.80
C ASP A 55 7.34 1.32 -8.90
N LYS A 56 6.90 1.95 -7.79
CA LYS A 56 7.81 2.57 -6.80
C LYS A 56 8.71 1.56 -6.11
N LEU A 57 8.17 0.43 -5.68
CA LEU A 57 8.96 -0.64 -5.07
C LEU A 57 9.94 -1.25 -6.08
N HIS A 58 9.53 -1.42 -7.32
CA HIS A 58 10.35 -2.01 -8.39
C HIS A 58 11.62 -1.21 -8.65
N VAL A 59 11.58 0.13 -8.55
CA VAL A 59 12.76 0.99 -8.69
C VAL A 59 13.89 0.59 -7.73
N THR A 60 13.55 0.19 -6.50
CA THR A 60 14.54 -0.17 -5.47
C THR A 60 14.81 -1.67 -5.39
N PHE A 61 13.78 -2.49 -5.68
CA PHE A 61 13.78 -3.94 -5.39
C PHE A 61 13.62 -4.81 -6.63
N GLY A 62 13.81 -4.28 -7.84
CA GLY A 62 13.63 -5.05 -9.09
C GLY A 62 14.60 -6.22 -9.28
N ASN A 63 15.58 -6.37 -8.41
CA ASN A 63 16.51 -7.51 -8.38
C ASN A 63 16.01 -8.69 -7.53
N VAL A 64 14.86 -8.59 -6.86
CA VAL A 64 14.26 -9.69 -6.09
C VAL A 64 12.85 -10.03 -6.60
N PRO A 65 12.31 -11.23 -6.30
CA PRO A 65 10.94 -11.57 -6.65
C PRO A 65 9.93 -10.53 -6.13
N PRO A 66 8.90 -10.19 -6.91
CA PRO A 66 7.92 -9.18 -6.51
C PRO A 66 7.13 -9.64 -5.27
N PRO A 67 6.73 -8.70 -4.39
CA PRO A 67 5.79 -9.02 -3.33
C PRO A 67 4.38 -9.30 -3.91
N TYR A 68 3.53 -9.92 -3.11
CA TYR A 68 2.16 -10.25 -3.49
C TYR A 68 1.40 -9.02 -4.04
N GLY A 69 0.69 -9.19 -5.16
CA GLY A 69 -0.02 -8.12 -5.87
C GLY A 69 0.85 -7.26 -6.81
N CYS A 70 2.17 -7.46 -6.82
CA CYS A 70 3.11 -6.79 -7.73
C CYS A 70 3.73 -7.72 -8.78
N GLY A 71 3.43 -9.03 -8.72
CA GLY A 71 3.86 -9.99 -9.73
C GLY A 71 2.94 -10.05 -10.95
N SER A 72 3.52 -10.48 -12.07
CA SER A 72 2.83 -10.91 -13.28
C SER A 72 2.11 -12.24 -13.06
N THR A 73 1.54 -12.82 -14.11
CA THR A 73 0.80 -14.10 -14.04
C THR A 73 1.63 -15.29 -13.55
N ASP A 74 2.97 -15.21 -13.67
CA ASP A 74 3.88 -16.25 -13.19
C ASP A 74 4.28 -16.07 -11.70
N GLY A 75 3.89 -14.96 -11.07
CA GLY A 75 4.20 -14.61 -9.68
C GLY A 75 5.68 -14.28 -9.40
N ASN A 76 6.57 -14.48 -10.37
CA ASN A 76 8.02 -14.35 -10.20
C ASN A 76 8.61 -13.14 -10.93
N THR A 77 7.88 -12.60 -11.91
CA THR A 77 8.28 -11.39 -12.65
C THR A 77 7.44 -10.20 -12.23
N TRP A 78 8.03 -9.01 -12.19
CA TRP A 78 7.32 -7.76 -11.90
C TRP A 78 6.34 -7.39 -13.03
N ARG A 79 5.20 -6.79 -12.70
CA ARG A 79 4.14 -6.36 -13.64
C ARG A 79 4.14 -4.86 -13.96
#